data_AF-I4GWQ6-F1
#
_entry.id   AF-I4GWQ6-F1
#
_cell.length_a   1.000
_cell.length_b   1.000
_cell.length_c   1.000
_cell.angle_alpha   90.00
_cell.angle_beta   90.00
_cell.angle_gamma   90.00
#
_symmetry.space_group_name_H-M   'P 1'
#
loop_
_entity.id
_entity.type
_entity.pdbx_description
1 polymer ?
#
loop_
_entity_poly.entity_id
_entity_poly.type
_entity_poly.pdbx_seq_one_letter_code
_entity_poly.pdbx_strand_id
1 'polypeptide(L)'
;MKFLINELSFTGQAKNDNEAYELLKNLYDIIQEVKPIQNNYPIQTHSSLSQQKILSNLTIHQWICQKIKSPHPQEQVLAKFLILILTKGPFIDNQVLLESCECYFNNKNITSSSLTGAVKLKGSLLSLQKSDDFVDETVEVTFREENQSSENVTIRNLTQITQSRKLCPRYTGTPKHDSSLKGTAPSVKGTPMDLTIEEAQEVLNHSIDYKKKRYGYQKEKNKFYVFHPNNSYDSDGYPLYHGFPISDSQVPPTIKKDLGIGKP
;
A
#
# COMPACT_ATOMS: atom_id res chain seq x y z
N MET A 1 5.78 1.23 0.37
CA MET A 1 4.90 1.06 1.54
C MET A 1 4.59 -0.42 1.73
N LYS A 2 4.30 -0.87 2.95
CA LYS A 2 3.99 -2.28 3.23
C LYS A 2 2.49 -2.45 3.40
N PHE A 3 1.93 -3.49 2.78
CA PHE A 3 0.51 -3.79 2.81
C PHE A 3 0.29 -5.25 3.22
N LEU A 4 -0.76 -5.48 4.00
CA LEU A 4 -1.11 -6.80 4.51
C LEU A 4 -2.60 -7.06 4.25
N ILE A 5 -2.95 -8.24 3.76
CA ILE A 5 -4.37 -8.63 3.65
C ILE A 5 -4.86 -9.03 5.04
N ASN A 6 -5.91 -8.37 5.50
CA ASN A 6 -6.53 -8.65 6.79
C ASN A 6 -7.43 -9.89 6.69
N GLU A 7 -6.92 -11.05 7.11
CA GLU A 7 -7.68 -12.30 7.14
C GLU A 7 -8.89 -12.24 8.08
N LEU A 8 -8.87 -11.42 9.12
CA LEU A 8 -9.99 -11.29 10.06
C LEU A 8 -11.20 -10.58 9.44
N SER A 9 -11.01 -9.87 8.32
CA SER A 9 -12.12 -9.24 7.60
C SER A 9 -12.99 -10.21 6.78
N PHE A 10 -12.57 -11.47 6.66
CA PHE A 10 -13.27 -12.52 5.91
C PHE A 10 -14.16 -13.34 6.85
N THR A 11 -15.41 -12.90 7.02
CA THR A 11 -16.37 -13.47 7.97
C THR A 11 -17.47 -14.30 7.30
N GLY A 12 -17.38 -14.53 5.99
CA GLY A 12 -18.42 -15.18 5.20
C GLY A 12 -19.55 -14.23 4.77
N GLN A 13 -19.24 -12.93 4.66
CA GLN A 13 -20.22 -11.87 4.43
C GLN A 13 -20.89 -11.84 3.05
N ALA A 14 -20.38 -12.59 2.06
CA ALA A 14 -21.04 -12.68 0.76
C ALA A 14 -22.29 -13.56 0.84
N LYS A 15 -23.41 -13.09 0.29
CA LYS A 15 -24.69 -13.81 0.26
C LYS A 15 -24.78 -14.81 -0.89
N ASN A 16 -23.99 -14.59 -1.94
CA ASN A 16 -23.94 -15.44 -3.12
C ASN A 16 -22.57 -15.31 -3.82
N ASP A 17 -22.35 -16.16 -4.81
CA ASP A 17 -21.10 -16.25 -5.54
C ASP A 17 -20.75 -14.99 -6.34
N ASN A 18 -21.75 -14.27 -6.86
CA ASN A 18 -21.53 -12.99 -7.54
C ASN A 18 -21.03 -11.92 -6.55
N GLU A 19 -21.62 -11.84 -5.35
CA GLU A 19 -21.14 -10.93 -4.31
C GLU A 19 -19.73 -11.31 -3.83
N ALA A 20 -19.42 -12.60 -3.74
CA ALA A 20 -18.07 -13.07 -3.41
C ALA A 20 -17.05 -12.63 -4.47
N TYR A 21 -17.40 -12.76 -5.74
CA TYR A 21 -16.58 -12.26 -6.85
C TYR A 21 -16.33 -10.75 -6.72
N GLU A 22 -17.38 -9.94 -6.53
CA GLU A 22 -17.24 -8.48 -6.42
C GLU A 22 -16.37 -8.06 -5.23
N LEU A 23 -16.52 -8.71 -4.07
CA LEU A 23 -15.69 -8.44 -2.90
C LEU A 23 -14.21 -8.75 -3.15
N LEU A 24 -13.92 -9.92 -3.73
CA LEU A 24 -12.54 -10.33 -4.05
C LEU A 24 -11.95 -9.48 -5.19
N LYS A 25 -12.77 -9.08 -6.16
CA LYS A 25 -12.38 -8.16 -7.24
C LYS A 25 -12.02 -6.79 -6.67
N ASN A 26 -12.79 -6.26 -5.73
CA ASN A 26 -12.48 -5.00 -5.08
C ASN A 26 -11.12 -5.04 -4.36
N LEU A 27 -10.84 -6.13 -3.63
CA LEU A 27 -9.53 -6.36 -3.02
C LEU A 27 -8.40 -6.42 -4.06
N TYR A 28 -8.62 -7.12 -5.18
CA TYR A 28 -7.67 -7.14 -6.29
C TYR A 28 -7.40 -5.74 -6.85
N ASP A 29 -8.44 -4.96 -7.09
CA ASP A 29 -8.34 -3.61 -7.63
C ASP A 29 -7.56 -2.68 -6.67
N ILE A 30 -7.81 -2.78 -5.36
CA ILE A 30 -7.02 -2.09 -4.32
C ILE A 30 -5.54 -2.47 -4.41
N ILE A 31 -5.23 -3.75 -4.54
CA ILE A 31 -3.83 -4.22 -4.63
C ILE A 31 -3.15 -3.70 -5.90
N GLN A 32 -3.85 -3.69 -7.04
CA GLN A 32 -3.30 -3.11 -8.27
C GLN A 32 -3.06 -1.61 -8.13
N GLU A 33 -3.97 -0.89 -7.46
CA GLU A 33 -3.88 0.55 -7.25
C GLU A 33 -2.64 0.92 -6.41
N VAL A 34 -2.36 0.17 -5.34
CA VAL A 34 -1.21 0.46 -4.45
C VAL A 34 0.11 -0.15 -4.92
N LYS A 35 0.09 -0.98 -5.97
CA LYS A 35 1.27 -1.67 -6.50
C LYS A 35 2.44 -0.73 -6.82
N PRO A 36 2.24 0.46 -7.45
CA PRO A 36 3.36 1.36 -7.76
C PRO A 36 4.07 1.89 -6.51
N ILE A 37 3.33 2.08 -5.41
CA ILE A 37 3.87 2.63 -4.16
C ILE A 37 4.34 1.55 -3.17
N GLN A 38 4.27 0.27 -3.55
CA GLN A 38 4.71 -0.83 -2.69
C GLN A 38 6.24 -0.91 -2.58
N ASN A 39 7.02 -0.26 -3.46
CA ASN A 39 8.49 -0.29 -3.49
C ASN A 39 9.06 -1.73 -3.44
N ASN A 40 8.48 -2.63 -4.24
CA ASN A 40 8.82 -4.06 -4.29
C ASN A 40 8.63 -4.85 -2.98
N TYR A 41 8.08 -4.26 -1.92
CA TYR A 41 7.63 -5.04 -0.77
C TYR A 41 6.46 -5.91 -1.21
N PRO A 42 6.51 -7.23 -0.99
CA PRO A 42 5.39 -8.10 -1.31
C PRO A 42 4.21 -7.83 -0.36
N ILE A 43 2.99 -8.03 -0.88
CA ILE A 43 1.78 -8.07 -0.05
C ILE A 43 1.90 -9.24 0.92
N GLN A 44 1.83 -8.94 2.22
CA GLN A 44 1.89 -9.99 3.25
C GLN A 44 0.49 -10.56 3.49
N THR A 45 0.44 -11.81 3.91
CA THR A 45 -0.80 -12.47 4.33
C THR A 45 -0.57 -13.27 5.60
N HIS A 46 -1.63 -13.71 6.26
CA HIS A 46 -1.55 -14.77 7.27
C HIS A 46 -1.85 -16.13 6.62
N SER A 47 -1.17 -17.20 7.04
CA SER A 47 -1.35 -18.54 6.45
C SER A 47 -2.80 -19.06 6.53
N SER A 48 -3.55 -18.63 7.54
CA SER A 48 -4.98 -18.98 7.72
C SER A 48 -5.92 -18.33 6.70
N LEU A 49 -5.47 -17.33 5.91
CA LEU A 49 -6.32 -16.59 4.97
C LEU A 49 -7.06 -17.54 4.01
N SER A 50 -6.40 -18.60 3.52
CA SER A 50 -7.02 -19.54 2.58
C SER A 50 -8.23 -20.28 3.16
N GLN A 51 -8.27 -20.45 4.49
CA GLN A 51 -9.33 -21.14 5.22
C GLN A 51 -10.45 -20.20 5.67
N GLN A 52 -10.28 -18.90 5.53
CA GLN A 52 -11.31 -17.94 5.88
C GLN A 52 -12.52 -18.07 4.95
N LYS A 53 -13.68 -17.71 5.47
CA LYS A 53 -14.96 -17.80 4.77
C LYS A 53 -15.19 -16.55 3.92
N ILE A 54 -15.55 -16.75 2.66
CA ILE A 54 -16.05 -15.68 1.79
C ILE A 54 -17.59 -15.72 1.72
N LEU A 55 -18.18 -16.92 1.69
CA LEU A 55 -19.60 -17.17 2.01
C LEU A 55 -19.69 -17.98 3.31
N SER A 56 -20.86 -18.00 3.94
CA SER A 56 -21.12 -18.76 5.18
C SER A 56 -20.71 -20.25 5.12
N ASN A 57 -20.74 -20.86 3.93
CA ASN A 57 -20.41 -22.26 3.67
C ASN A 57 -19.21 -22.47 2.72
N LEU A 58 -18.52 -21.41 2.30
CA LEU A 58 -17.44 -21.49 1.31
C LEU A 58 -16.22 -20.69 1.73
N THR A 59 -15.08 -21.37 1.79
CA THR A 59 -13.77 -20.75 2.06
C THR A 59 -13.17 -20.13 0.80
N ILE A 60 -12.19 -19.24 0.97
CA ILE A 60 -11.45 -18.65 -0.16
C ILE A 60 -10.79 -19.74 -1.01
N HIS A 61 -10.14 -20.72 -0.39
CA HIS A 61 -9.52 -21.84 -1.10
C HIS A 61 -10.53 -22.61 -1.96
N GLN A 62 -11.69 -22.95 -1.39
CA GLN A 62 -12.74 -23.66 -2.14
C GLN A 62 -13.29 -22.82 -3.30
N TRP A 63 -13.51 -21.52 -3.09
CA TRP A 63 -13.94 -20.60 -4.13
C TRP A 63 -12.92 -20.55 -5.29
N ILE A 64 -11.63 -20.42 -4.98
CA ILE A 64 -10.55 -20.47 -5.98
C ILE A 64 -10.61 -21.77 -6.79
N CYS A 65 -10.71 -22.93 -6.13
CA CYS A 65 -10.78 -24.22 -6.83
C CYS A 65 -11.97 -24.30 -7.81
N GLN A 66 -13.11 -23.70 -7.47
CA GLN A 66 -14.26 -23.61 -8.38
C GLN A 66 -13.96 -22.67 -9.56
N LYS A 67 -13.37 -21.49 -9.29
CA LYS A 67 -13.19 -20.44 -10.29
C LYS A 67 -12.03 -20.64 -11.27
N ILE A 68 -11.01 -21.42 -10.92
CA ILE A 68 -9.96 -21.81 -11.88
C ILE A 68 -10.55 -22.49 -13.13
N LYS A 69 -11.66 -23.23 -12.97
CA LYS A 69 -12.35 -23.96 -14.04
C LYS A 69 -13.58 -23.21 -14.58
N SER A 70 -13.78 -21.96 -14.18
CA SER A 70 -14.95 -21.18 -14.59
C SER A 70 -14.94 -20.90 -16.10
N PRO A 71 -16.11 -20.89 -16.78
CA PRO A 71 -16.20 -20.41 -18.16
C PRO A 71 -15.93 -18.89 -18.29
N HIS A 72 -15.92 -18.14 -17.19
CA HIS A 72 -15.71 -16.68 -17.19
C HIS A 72 -14.23 -16.33 -17.02
N PRO A 73 -13.56 -15.72 -18.03
CA PRO A 73 -12.12 -15.45 -17.97
C PRO A 73 -11.70 -14.53 -16.82
N GLN A 74 -12.54 -13.55 -16.46
CA GLN A 74 -12.23 -12.61 -15.37
C GLN A 74 -12.15 -13.31 -14.01
N GLU A 75 -13.03 -14.28 -13.76
CA GLU A 75 -12.99 -15.09 -12.54
C GLU A 75 -11.73 -15.96 -12.49
N GLN A 76 -11.30 -16.51 -13.62
CA GLN A 76 -10.05 -17.27 -13.69
C GLN A 76 -8.82 -16.40 -13.40
N VAL A 77 -8.79 -15.16 -13.92
CA VAL A 77 -7.70 -14.20 -13.64
C VAL A 77 -7.63 -13.89 -12.15
N LEU A 78 -8.78 -13.58 -11.54
CA LEU A 78 -8.86 -13.30 -10.12
C LEU A 78 -8.45 -14.52 -9.28
N ALA A 79 -8.92 -15.71 -9.62
CA ALA A 79 -8.53 -16.95 -8.94
C ALA A 79 -7.02 -17.21 -9.03
N LYS A 80 -6.41 -17.06 -10.21
CA LYS A 80 -4.95 -17.22 -10.40
C LYS A 80 -4.15 -16.21 -9.58
N PHE A 81 -4.62 -14.97 -9.53
CA PHE A 81 -4.01 -13.94 -8.69
C PHE A 81 -4.06 -14.32 -7.20
N LEU A 82 -5.22 -14.73 -6.70
CA LEU A 82 -5.37 -15.14 -5.30
C LEU A 82 -4.51 -16.37 -4.96
N ILE A 83 -4.38 -17.34 -5.87
CA ILE A 83 -3.46 -18.48 -5.68
C ILE A 83 -2.04 -17.98 -5.44
N LEU A 84 -1.54 -17.04 -6.24
CA LEU A 84 -0.18 -16.52 -6.08
C LEU A 84 0.04 -15.94 -4.69
N ILE A 85 -0.94 -15.16 -4.21
CA ILE A 85 -0.89 -14.55 -2.87
C ILE A 85 -0.97 -15.60 -1.75
N LEU A 86 -1.84 -16.59 -1.89
CA LEU A 86 -2.09 -17.59 -0.85
C LEU A 86 -1.07 -18.72 -0.81
N THR A 87 -0.23 -18.89 -1.84
CA THR A 87 0.72 -20.00 -1.92
C THR A 87 2.18 -19.57 -1.85
N LYS A 88 2.51 -18.37 -2.34
CA LYS A 88 3.91 -17.93 -2.42
C LYS A 88 4.36 -17.12 -1.21
N GLY A 89 3.42 -16.69 -0.35
CA GLY A 89 3.71 -15.81 0.77
C GLY A 89 4.33 -14.48 0.30
N PRO A 90 4.91 -13.69 1.22
CA PRO A 90 5.28 -14.05 2.59
C PRO A 90 4.10 -14.08 3.57
N PHE A 91 4.16 -15.08 4.46
CA PHE A 91 3.18 -15.27 5.54
C PHE A 91 3.71 -14.65 6.83
N ILE A 92 2.92 -13.81 7.49
CA ILE A 92 3.34 -13.04 8.65
C ILE A 92 3.56 -13.90 9.90
N ASP A 93 2.81 -14.98 10.03
CA ASP A 93 2.86 -15.95 11.13
C ASP A 93 4.04 -16.93 11.02
N ASN A 94 4.65 -17.02 9.84
CA ASN A 94 5.89 -17.75 9.66
C ASN A 94 7.12 -16.87 9.93
N GLN A 95 6.92 -15.60 10.28
CA GLN A 95 7.99 -14.67 10.60
C GLN A 95 8.11 -14.57 12.13
N VAL A 96 9.34 -14.61 12.62
CA VAL A 96 9.75 -14.31 14.02
C VAL A 96 9.31 -12.90 14.47
N LEU A 97 8.75 -12.11 13.56
CA LEU A 97 8.28 -10.74 13.78
C LEU A 97 7.21 -10.63 14.88
N LEU A 98 6.36 -11.64 15.04
CA LEU A 98 5.24 -11.60 15.98
C LEU A 98 5.60 -12.16 17.37
N GLU A 99 6.85 -12.60 17.57
CA GLU A 99 7.34 -13.02 18.88
C GLU A 99 7.45 -11.81 19.83
N SER A 100 7.36 -12.07 21.14
CA SER A 100 7.54 -11.04 22.19
C SER A 100 6.62 -9.82 22.05
N CYS A 101 5.38 -10.02 21.59
CA CYS A 101 4.36 -8.99 21.60
C CYS A 101 2.96 -9.56 21.88
N GLU A 102 2.05 -8.69 22.26
CA GLU A 102 0.63 -8.98 22.39
C GLU A 102 -0.17 -7.92 21.65
N CYS A 103 -1.23 -8.36 20.99
CA CYS A 103 -2.14 -7.46 20.28
C CYS A 103 -3.57 -7.86 20.58
N TYR A 104 -4.40 -6.86 20.86
CA TYR A 104 -5.81 -7.03 21.19
C TYR A 104 -6.67 -6.13 20.31
N PHE A 105 -7.76 -6.69 19.82
CA PHE A 105 -8.80 -5.99 19.07
C PHE A 105 -10.16 -6.41 19.61
N ASN A 106 -11.02 -5.45 19.98
CA ASN A 106 -12.31 -5.72 20.62
C ASN A 106 -12.21 -6.72 21.81
N ASN A 107 -11.21 -6.53 22.67
CA ASN A 107 -10.87 -7.40 23.81
C ASN A 107 -10.51 -8.86 23.47
N LYS A 108 -10.29 -9.18 22.19
CA LYS A 108 -9.83 -10.50 21.74
C LYS A 108 -8.34 -10.45 21.44
N ASN A 109 -7.61 -11.46 21.90
CA ASN A 109 -6.20 -11.62 21.55
C ASN A 109 -6.09 -11.99 20.06
N ILE A 110 -5.40 -11.16 19.29
CA ILE A 110 -5.17 -11.29 17.85
C ILE A 110 -3.67 -11.29 17.54
N THR A 111 -2.81 -11.63 18.51
CA THR A 111 -1.35 -11.55 18.39
C THR A 111 -0.84 -12.23 17.11
N SER A 112 -1.34 -13.43 16.80
CA SER A 112 -1.04 -14.15 15.57
C SER A 112 -1.97 -13.75 14.42
N SER A 113 -1.96 -12.48 13.99
CA SER A 113 -2.79 -11.99 12.88
C SER A 113 -2.07 -10.95 12.02
N SER A 114 -2.62 -10.66 10.84
CA SER A 114 -2.10 -9.58 9.98
C SER A 114 -2.27 -8.19 10.60
N LEU A 115 -3.17 -7.99 11.57
CA LEU A 115 -3.29 -6.73 12.31
C LEU A 115 -2.01 -6.47 13.10
N THR A 116 -1.53 -7.46 13.86
CA THR A 116 -0.25 -7.37 14.60
C THR A 116 0.92 -7.16 13.64
N GLY A 117 0.91 -7.87 12.51
CA GLY A 117 1.86 -7.66 11.42
C GLY A 117 1.90 -6.22 10.92
N ALA A 118 0.73 -5.60 10.75
CA ALA A 118 0.62 -4.22 10.30
C ALA A 118 1.20 -3.24 11.33
N VAL A 119 1.01 -3.48 12.64
CA VAL A 119 1.66 -2.69 13.70
C VAL A 119 3.18 -2.80 13.60
N LYS A 120 3.72 -4.02 13.67
CA LYS A 120 5.17 -4.28 13.65
C LYS A 120 5.86 -3.75 12.39
N LEU A 121 5.22 -3.89 11.24
CA LEU A 121 5.76 -3.43 9.96
C LEU A 121 5.50 -1.96 9.67
N LYS A 122 4.69 -1.27 10.49
CA LYS A 122 4.12 0.05 10.21
C LYS A 122 3.42 0.06 8.83
N GLY A 123 2.68 -1.00 8.56
CA GLY A 123 1.98 -1.26 7.30
C GLY A 123 0.54 -0.73 7.28
N SER A 124 -0.15 -0.97 6.18
CA SER A 124 -1.59 -0.73 6.03
C SER A 124 -2.32 -2.05 5.77
N LEU A 125 -3.54 -2.17 6.27
CA LEU A 125 -4.41 -3.32 6.08
C LEU A 125 -5.22 -3.18 4.79
N LEU A 126 -5.40 -4.30 4.10
CA LEU A 126 -6.33 -4.46 2.99
C LEU A 126 -7.45 -5.39 3.49
N SER A 127 -8.60 -4.82 3.79
CA SER A 127 -9.74 -5.55 4.36
C SER A 127 -10.86 -5.69 3.33
N LEU A 128 -11.60 -6.79 3.45
CA LEU A 128 -12.77 -7.03 2.62
C LEU A 128 -13.91 -6.08 3.03
N GLN A 129 -14.67 -5.60 2.05
CA GLN A 129 -15.88 -4.81 2.33
C GLN A 129 -16.94 -5.65 3.07
N LYS A 130 -17.91 -4.95 3.68
CA LYS A 130 -19.05 -5.54 4.39
C LYS A 130 -18.64 -6.44 5.57
N SER A 131 -17.47 -6.16 6.16
CA SER A 131 -17.06 -6.73 7.43
C SER A 131 -17.35 -5.71 8.52
N ASP A 132 -18.27 -6.03 9.43
CA ASP A 132 -18.77 -5.08 10.44
C ASP A 132 -17.66 -4.49 11.32
N ASP A 133 -16.64 -5.29 11.63
CA ASP A 133 -15.48 -4.89 12.45
C ASP A 133 -14.46 -4.03 11.68
N PHE A 134 -14.55 -3.94 10.35
CA PHE A 134 -13.52 -3.32 9.49
C PHE A 134 -14.09 -2.34 8.47
N VAL A 135 -15.22 -1.70 8.78
CA VAL A 135 -15.88 -0.73 7.87
C VAL A 135 -15.05 0.56 7.71
N ASP A 136 -14.38 0.99 8.77
CA ASP A 136 -13.69 2.28 8.82
C ASP A 136 -12.34 2.29 8.10
N GLU A 137 -11.89 3.49 7.68
CA GLU A 137 -10.57 3.73 7.06
C GLU A 137 -9.39 3.51 8.03
N THR A 138 -9.68 3.28 9.31
CA THR A 138 -8.72 3.01 10.37
C THR A 138 -9.22 1.93 11.32
N VAL A 139 -8.30 1.14 11.85
CA VAL A 139 -8.56 0.12 12.88
C VAL A 139 -7.69 0.45 14.08
N GLU A 140 -8.29 0.49 15.26
CA GLU A 140 -7.56 0.69 16.52
C GLU A 140 -7.31 -0.65 17.19
N VAL A 141 -6.06 -0.89 17.60
CA VAL A 141 -5.67 -2.07 18.37
C VAL A 141 -4.92 -1.64 19.62
N THR A 142 -5.04 -2.45 20.66
CA THR A 142 -4.18 -2.33 21.84
C THR A 142 -2.98 -3.23 21.65
N PHE A 143 -1.79 -2.65 21.58
CA PHE A 143 -0.54 -3.35 21.31
C PHE A 143 0.44 -3.21 22.47
N ARG A 144 1.22 -4.26 22.71
CA ARG A 144 2.26 -4.28 23.74
C ARG A 144 3.46 -5.08 23.24
N GLU A 145 4.65 -4.49 23.24
CA GLU A 145 5.89 -5.26 23.16
C GLU A 145 6.30 -5.75 24.55
N GLU A 146 7.08 -6.83 24.59
CA GLU A 146 7.68 -7.34 25.81
C GLU A 146 8.43 -6.22 26.57
N ASN A 147 8.15 -6.09 27.86
CA ASN A 147 8.71 -5.06 28.75
C ASN A 147 8.33 -3.60 28.40
N GLN A 148 7.34 -3.37 27.53
CA GLN A 148 6.81 -2.03 27.24
C GLN A 148 5.40 -1.86 27.80
N SER A 149 5.00 -0.60 28.02
CA SER A 149 3.62 -0.27 28.34
C SER A 149 2.72 -0.56 27.15
N SER A 150 1.48 -0.96 27.42
CA SER A 150 0.46 -1.08 26.38
C SER A 150 0.17 0.29 25.76
N GLU A 151 0.03 0.33 24.44
CA GLU A 151 -0.36 1.51 23.68
C GLU A 151 -1.53 1.20 22.74
N ASN A 152 -2.31 2.23 22.41
CA ASN A 152 -3.31 2.14 21.36
C ASN A 152 -2.69 2.58 20.04
N VAL A 153 -2.72 1.69 19.04
CA VAL A 153 -2.14 1.94 17.72
C VAL A 153 -3.27 2.03 16.70
N THR A 154 -3.28 3.12 15.95
CA THR A 154 -4.18 3.29 14.81
C THR A 154 -3.52 2.78 13.54
N ILE A 155 -4.13 1.78 12.91
CA ILE A 155 -3.68 1.16 11.66
C ILE A 155 -4.58 1.66 10.52
N ARG A 156 -3.99 2.06 9.40
CA ARG A 156 -4.76 2.39 8.20
C ARG A 156 -5.40 1.14 7.61
N ASN A 157 -6.67 1.23 7.23
CA ASN A 157 -7.45 0.14 6.66
C ASN A 157 -8.04 0.54 5.31
N LEU A 158 -7.77 -0.24 4.27
CA LEU A 158 -8.25 -0.02 2.91
C LEU A 158 -9.31 -1.07 2.57
N THR A 159 -10.55 -0.63 2.41
CA THR A 159 -11.72 -1.40 1.97
C THR A 159 -12.27 -0.92 0.64
N GLN A 160 -11.81 0.22 0.12
CA GLN A 160 -12.25 0.76 -1.16
C GLN A 160 -11.06 1.26 -1.99
N ILE A 161 -11.18 1.16 -3.32
CA ILE A 161 -10.16 1.68 -4.25
C ILE A 161 -9.91 3.18 -4.05
N THR A 162 -10.95 3.96 -3.77
CA THR A 162 -10.86 5.42 -3.52
C THR A 162 -9.92 5.76 -2.36
N GLN A 163 -9.85 4.91 -1.33
CA GLN A 163 -8.94 5.09 -0.20
C GLN A 163 -7.49 4.82 -0.59
N SER A 164 -7.29 3.87 -1.52
CA SER A 164 -5.97 3.56 -2.08
C SER A 164 -5.45 4.70 -2.94
N ARG A 165 -6.32 5.34 -3.74
CA ARG A 165 -5.96 6.51 -4.56
C ARG A 165 -5.43 7.68 -3.74
N LYS A 166 -5.99 7.92 -2.54
CA LYS A 166 -5.49 8.93 -1.58
C LYS A 166 -4.03 8.69 -1.16
N LEU A 167 -3.49 7.48 -1.34
CA LEU A 167 -2.11 7.12 -1.03
C LEU A 167 -1.16 7.24 -2.22
N CYS A 168 -1.69 7.15 -3.44
CA CYS A 168 -0.90 7.07 -4.66
C CYS A 168 -0.61 8.48 -5.19
N PRO A 169 0.64 8.97 -5.12
CA PRO A 169 0.95 10.32 -5.57
C PRO A 169 0.92 10.40 -7.11
N ARG A 170 0.33 11.47 -7.67
CA ARG A 170 0.38 11.77 -9.11
C ARG A 170 1.23 13.02 -9.37
N TYR A 171 2.17 12.89 -10.30
CA TYR A 171 3.03 13.98 -10.72
C TYR A 171 2.27 14.91 -11.65
N THR A 172 2.43 16.21 -11.40
CA THR A 172 1.95 17.28 -12.27
C THR A 172 3.12 18.21 -12.56
N GLY A 173 3.40 18.42 -13.86
CA GLY A 173 4.33 19.47 -14.28
C GLY A 173 3.84 20.83 -13.79
N THR A 174 4.77 21.70 -13.41
CA THR A 174 4.44 23.09 -13.06
C THR A 174 5.24 24.03 -13.96
N PRO A 175 4.65 25.16 -14.40
CA PRO A 175 5.38 26.15 -15.20
C PRO A 175 6.65 26.67 -14.52
N LYS A 176 6.72 26.62 -13.18
CA LYS A 176 7.88 27.02 -12.38
C LYS A 176 9.13 26.15 -12.65
N HIS A 177 8.92 24.89 -13.01
CA HIS A 177 9.98 23.92 -13.23
C HIS A 177 10.09 23.51 -14.71
N ASP A 178 9.36 24.19 -15.59
CA ASP A 178 9.44 23.96 -17.03
C ASP A 178 10.72 24.58 -17.60
N SER A 179 11.61 23.73 -18.13
CA SER A 179 12.85 24.15 -18.74
C SER A 179 12.65 24.98 -20.01
N SER A 180 11.53 24.80 -20.73
CA SER A 180 11.21 25.56 -21.94
C SER A 180 10.81 27.02 -21.65
N LEU A 181 10.38 27.30 -20.42
CA LEU A 181 9.96 28.63 -19.96
C LEU A 181 11.09 29.40 -19.26
N LYS A 182 12.28 28.80 -19.11
CA LYS A 182 13.42 29.47 -18.51
C LYS A 182 13.94 30.57 -19.45
N GLY A 183 13.87 31.82 -18.99
CA GLY A 183 14.35 32.99 -19.75
C GLY A 183 13.30 33.63 -20.67
N THR A 184 12.10 33.04 -20.81
CA THR A 184 11.00 33.63 -21.58
C THR A 184 10.13 34.57 -20.74
N ALA A 185 10.16 34.45 -19.41
CA ALA A 185 9.53 35.40 -18.49
C ALA A 185 10.43 35.66 -17.25
N PRO A 186 10.65 36.93 -16.83
CA PRO A 186 11.48 37.28 -15.67
C PRO A 186 11.03 36.67 -14.33
N SER A 187 9.80 36.14 -14.28
CA SER A 187 9.13 35.62 -13.09
C SER A 187 9.30 34.11 -12.87
N VAL A 188 9.82 33.35 -13.84
CA VAL A 188 10.00 31.89 -13.70
C VAL A 188 11.30 31.61 -12.92
N LYS A 189 11.22 31.74 -11.59
CA LYS A 189 12.29 31.37 -10.64
C LYS A 189 12.07 29.93 -10.16
N GLY A 190 12.85 28.99 -10.69
CA GLY A 190 12.82 27.59 -10.25
C GLY A 190 13.95 26.73 -10.84
N THR A 191 14.33 25.67 -10.13
CA THR A 191 15.20 24.62 -10.68
C THR A 191 14.39 23.81 -11.68
N PRO A 192 14.77 23.75 -12.97
CA PRO A 192 14.00 23.01 -13.97
C PRO A 192 13.96 21.53 -13.64
N MET A 193 12.83 20.90 -13.91
CA MET A 193 12.74 19.45 -13.95
C MET A 193 13.48 18.97 -15.21
N ASP A 194 14.34 17.98 -15.05
CA ASP A 194 15.10 17.36 -16.15
C ASP A 194 14.62 15.94 -16.47
N LEU A 195 13.42 15.59 -16.00
CA LEU A 195 12.69 14.36 -16.30
C LEU A 195 11.43 14.66 -17.13
N THR A 196 11.00 13.70 -17.95
CA THR A 196 9.63 13.72 -18.51
C THR A 196 8.58 13.52 -17.39
N ILE A 197 7.31 13.72 -17.72
CA ILE A 197 6.21 13.48 -16.77
C ILE A 197 6.20 12.01 -16.32
N GLU A 198 6.45 11.08 -17.24
CA GLU A 198 6.46 9.63 -17.00
C GLU A 198 7.66 9.23 -16.13
N GLU A 199 8.85 9.72 -16.46
CA GLU A 199 10.05 9.51 -15.64
C GLU A 199 9.87 10.08 -14.22
N ALA A 200 9.29 11.28 -14.11
CA ALA A 200 9.02 11.92 -12.82
C ALA A 200 7.99 11.13 -12.00
N GLN A 201 6.93 10.64 -12.64
CA GLN A 201 5.93 9.78 -12.00
C GLN A 201 6.57 8.49 -11.49
N GLU A 202 7.46 7.87 -12.27
CA GLU A 202 8.12 6.64 -11.87
C GLU A 202 9.03 6.84 -10.66
N VAL A 203 9.80 7.94 -10.63
CA VAL A 203 10.62 8.31 -9.47
C VAL A 203 9.74 8.64 -8.27
N LEU A 204 8.60 9.29 -8.48
CA LEU A 204 7.63 9.62 -7.43
C LEU A 204 6.94 8.36 -6.85
N ASN A 205 6.61 7.36 -7.66
CA ASN A 205 6.06 6.08 -7.21
C ASN A 205 7.01 5.40 -6.21
N HIS A 206 8.31 5.44 -6.50
CA HIS A 206 9.36 4.81 -5.69
C HIS A 206 9.94 5.69 -4.59
N SER A 207 9.42 6.90 -4.43
CA SER A 207 9.93 7.88 -3.47
C SER A 207 9.57 7.53 -2.02
N ILE A 208 10.37 8.02 -1.07
CA ILE A 208 10.14 7.90 0.37
C ILE A 208 9.52 9.19 0.90
N ASP A 209 8.43 9.08 1.66
CA ASP A 209 7.82 10.21 2.36
C ASP A 209 8.68 10.62 3.56
N TYR A 210 8.97 11.91 3.67
CA TYR A 210 9.71 12.51 4.77
C TYR A 210 9.30 13.97 4.97
N LYS A 211 8.74 14.26 6.15
CA LYS A 211 8.30 15.61 6.54
C LYS A 211 7.42 16.29 5.48
N LYS A 212 6.39 15.58 4.99
CA LYS A 212 5.42 16.05 3.97
C LYS A 212 6.02 16.32 2.59
N LYS A 213 7.23 15.84 2.32
CA LYS A 213 7.84 15.84 1.00
C LYS A 213 8.19 14.41 0.64
N ARG A 214 8.34 14.13 -0.63
CA ARG A 214 8.79 12.83 -1.09
C ARG A 214 10.13 12.94 -1.78
N TYR A 215 11.02 12.01 -1.50
CA TYR A 215 12.38 12.02 -2.03
C TYR A 215 12.59 10.74 -2.84
N GLY A 216 12.99 10.91 -4.10
CA GLY A 216 13.26 9.81 -5.01
C GLY A 216 14.64 9.93 -5.65
N TYR A 217 15.07 8.86 -6.29
CA TYR A 217 16.34 8.80 -6.99
C TYR A 217 16.18 8.11 -8.34
N GLN A 218 16.73 8.73 -9.37
CA GLN A 218 16.73 8.22 -10.74
C GLN A 218 18.13 7.68 -11.05
N LYS A 219 18.22 6.36 -11.29
CA LYS A 219 19.50 5.64 -11.39
C LYS A 219 20.30 6.01 -12.64
N GLU A 220 19.65 6.20 -13.77
CA GLU A 220 20.30 6.45 -15.08
C GLU A 220 21.00 7.82 -15.14
N LYS A 221 20.38 8.83 -14.53
CA LYS A 221 20.88 10.21 -14.42
C LYS A 221 21.72 10.41 -13.16
N ASN A 222 21.75 9.44 -12.24
CA ASN A 222 22.42 9.51 -10.94
C ASN A 222 22.04 10.80 -10.17
N LYS A 223 20.72 11.06 -10.07
CA LYS A 223 20.18 12.30 -9.49
C LYS A 223 19.09 12.04 -8.47
N PHE A 224 19.07 12.89 -7.45
CA PHE A 224 17.99 12.94 -6.47
C PHE A 224 16.94 13.95 -6.87
N TYR A 225 15.70 13.66 -6.50
CA TYR A 225 14.53 14.48 -6.76
C TYR A 225 13.75 14.68 -5.48
N VAL A 226 13.22 15.89 -5.31
CA VAL A 226 12.25 16.19 -4.24
C VAL A 226 10.91 16.51 -4.88
N PHE A 227 9.85 15.96 -4.29
CA PHE A 227 8.47 16.19 -4.67
C PHE A 227 7.72 16.84 -3.51
N HIS A 228 7.05 17.92 -3.82
CA HIS A 228 6.25 18.71 -2.92
C HIS A 228 4.76 18.50 -3.22
N PRO A 229 3.91 18.34 -2.20
CA PRO A 229 2.48 18.25 -2.42
C PRO A 229 1.95 19.59 -2.93
N ASN A 230 1.02 19.54 -3.88
CA ASN A 230 0.26 20.70 -4.32
C ASN A 230 -0.86 21.07 -3.32
N ASN A 231 -1.08 20.25 -2.29
CA ASN A 231 -2.23 20.31 -1.39
C ASN A 231 -3.58 20.25 -2.15
N SER A 232 -3.60 19.52 -3.27
CA SER A 232 -4.78 19.29 -4.10
C SER A 232 -4.85 17.83 -4.55
N TYR A 233 -6.02 17.45 -5.03
CA TYR A 233 -6.29 16.14 -5.62
C TYR A 233 -6.77 16.32 -7.05
N ASP A 234 -6.58 15.32 -7.90
CA ASP A 234 -7.24 15.27 -9.20
C ASP A 234 -8.69 14.75 -9.11
N SER A 235 -9.35 14.63 -10.26
CA SER A 235 -10.73 14.19 -10.38
C SER A 235 -10.98 12.77 -9.85
N ASP A 236 -9.95 11.92 -9.82
CA ASP A 236 -10.08 10.54 -9.37
C ASP A 236 -9.73 10.36 -7.89
N GLY A 237 -9.21 11.41 -7.23
CA GLY A 237 -8.88 11.46 -5.81
C GLY A 237 -7.41 11.20 -5.48
N TYR A 238 -6.48 11.34 -6.43
CA TYR A 238 -5.04 11.17 -6.20
C TYR A 238 -4.41 12.48 -5.73
N PRO A 239 -3.57 12.47 -4.69
CA PRO A 239 -2.85 13.66 -4.27
C PRO A 239 -1.82 14.08 -5.32
N LEU A 240 -1.85 15.36 -5.68
CA LEU A 240 -0.99 15.92 -6.71
C LEU A 240 0.33 16.42 -6.14
N TYR A 241 1.42 16.15 -6.86
CA TYR A 241 2.78 16.55 -6.50
C TYR A 241 3.49 17.20 -7.68
N HIS A 242 4.37 18.15 -7.38
CA HIS A 242 5.38 18.64 -8.32
C HIS A 242 6.77 18.42 -7.77
N GLY A 243 7.80 18.45 -8.61
CA GLY A 243 9.16 18.16 -8.17
C GLY A 243 10.22 18.74 -9.08
N PHE A 244 11.46 18.62 -8.62
CA PHE A 244 12.66 19.09 -9.30
C PHE A 244 13.90 18.35 -8.76
N PRO A 245 14.99 18.30 -9.53
CA PRO A 245 16.24 17.69 -9.08
C PRO A 245 16.88 18.49 -7.93
N ILE A 246 17.52 17.80 -7.00
CA ILE A 246 18.24 18.36 -5.85
C ILE A 246 19.64 17.76 -5.74
N SER A 247 20.57 18.46 -5.07
CA SER A 247 21.90 17.92 -4.80
C SER A 247 21.89 16.87 -3.68
N ASP A 248 22.88 16.00 -3.68
CA ASP A 248 23.07 14.96 -2.65
C ASP A 248 23.09 15.52 -1.22
N SER A 249 23.65 16.71 -1.03
CA SER A 249 23.70 17.42 0.27
C SER A 249 22.33 17.87 0.79
N GLN A 250 21.30 17.91 -0.06
CA GLN A 250 19.94 18.31 0.30
C GLN A 250 19.06 17.11 0.70
N VAL A 251 19.54 15.88 0.51
CA VAL A 251 18.80 14.66 0.84
C VAL A 251 19.07 14.28 2.29
N PRO A 252 18.04 14.10 3.13
CA PRO A 252 18.23 13.65 4.50
C PRO A 252 18.98 12.30 4.55
N PRO A 253 19.96 12.11 5.47
CA PRO A 253 20.78 10.89 5.50
C PRO A 253 19.98 9.59 5.63
N THR A 254 18.90 9.59 6.41
CA THR A 254 18.01 8.42 6.58
C THR A 254 17.37 7.99 5.26
N ILE A 255 17.03 8.96 4.40
CA ILE A 255 16.37 8.70 3.12
C ILE A 255 17.31 8.05 2.11
N LYS A 256 18.61 8.40 2.13
CA LYS A 256 19.60 7.73 1.28
C LYS A 256 19.69 6.23 1.60
N LYS A 257 19.69 5.90 2.89
CA LYS A 257 19.64 4.51 3.37
C LYS A 257 18.37 3.80 2.90
N ASP A 258 17.21 4.42 3.06
CA ASP A 258 15.92 3.83 2.69
C ASP A 258 15.75 3.65 1.17
N LEU A 259 16.40 4.49 0.37
CA LEU A 259 16.47 4.34 -1.10
C LEU A 259 17.52 3.30 -1.54
N GLY A 260 18.30 2.73 -0.61
CA GLY A 260 19.37 1.77 -0.92
C GLY A 260 20.58 2.40 -1.61
N ILE A 261 20.87 3.68 -1.34
CA ILE A 261 21.94 4.45 -1.98
C ILE A 261 22.97 4.83 -0.91
N GLY A 262 24.18 4.26 -1.05
CA GLY A 262 25.27 4.36 -0.07
C GLY A 262 25.85 2.98 0.22
N LYS A 263 27.15 2.89 0.52
CA LYS A 263 27.76 1.61 0.92
C LYS A 263 27.13 1.13 2.24
N PRO A 264 26.95 -0.20 2.42
CA PRO A 264 26.58 -0.76 3.72
C PRO A 264 27.55 -0.35 4.82
#